data_AF-A0A412YRP2-F1
#
_entry.id   AF-A0A412YRP2-F1
#
_cell.length_a   1.000
_cell.length_b   1.000
_cell.length_c   1.000
_cell.angle_alpha   90.00
_cell.angle_beta   90.00
_cell.angle_gamma   90.00
#
_symmetry.space_group_name_H-M   'P 1'
#
loop_
_entity.id
_entity.type
_entity.pdbx_description
1 polymer ?
#
loop_
_entity_poly.entity_id
_entity_poly.type
_entity_poly.pdbx_seq_one_letter_code
_entity_poly.pdbx_strand_id
1 'polypeptide(L)'
;MFYPADKRVIKPIVTAFLESIGQEELISTYGLESFETQCINPRKTICDKVSRLVKLSYNEDAAALLAKHIRDVYDLSALYHNQEYNDYLHSEDFLDAMYRVTIEDGLNKNSRSHLSLADAPIFKDAEAVMALPEVATAYTTDLKKLTFDKSKMPPIGKAVEALKNLHEILVRFEAYRTKKQNEEQP
;
A
#
# COMPACT_ATOMS: atom_id res chain seq x y z
N MET A 1 -9.01 -15.05 9.04
CA MET A 1 -8.54 -14.02 8.10
C MET A 1 -8.42 -12.72 8.89
N PHE A 2 -7.20 -12.19 9.04
CA PHE A 2 -6.98 -10.92 9.73
C PHE A 2 -7.41 -9.80 8.78
N TYR A 3 -8.37 -9.00 9.25
CA TYR A 3 -9.27 -8.12 8.50
C TYR A 3 -10.24 -8.82 7.52
N PRO A 4 -11.55 -8.87 7.84
CA PRO A 4 -12.58 -9.33 6.91
C PRO A 4 -12.81 -8.30 5.79
N ALA A 5 -13.68 -8.63 4.84
CA ALA A 5 -14.13 -7.64 3.87
C ALA A 5 -14.99 -6.56 4.56
N ASP A 6 -14.77 -5.30 4.19
CA ASP A 6 -15.59 -4.18 4.61
C ASP A 6 -16.68 -3.93 3.56
N LYS A 7 -17.88 -3.59 4.01
CA LYS A 7 -18.93 -3.07 3.12
C LYS A 7 -18.58 -1.65 2.72
N ARG A 8 -18.53 -1.40 1.41
CA ARG A 8 -18.29 -0.06 0.85
C ARG A 8 -19.38 0.26 -0.15
N VAL A 9 -19.86 1.51 -0.10
CA VAL A 9 -20.76 2.05 -1.11
C VAL A 9 -19.90 2.60 -2.25
N ILE A 10 -20.10 2.07 -3.45
CA ILE A 10 -19.43 2.51 -4.66
C ILE A 10 -20.39 3.37 -5.46
N LYS A 11 -19.96 4.60 -5.76
CA LYS A 11 -20.62 5.46 -6.74
C LYS A 11 -19.95 5.24 -8.10
N PRO A 12 -20.66 4.71 -9.11
CA PRO A 12 -20.11 4.58 -10.45
C PRO A 12 -19.72 5.94 -11.04
N ILE A 13 -18.68 5.97 -11.88
CA ILE A 13 -18.24 7.20 -12.56
C ILE A 13 -19.36 7.76 -13.45
N VAL A 14 -20.11 6.88 -14.13
CA VAL A 14 -21.26 7.28 -14.95
C VAL A 14 -22.33 7.99 -14.12
N THR A 15 -22.58 7.53 -12.91
CA THR A 15 -23.53 8.15 -11.97
C THR A 15 -23.09 9.55 -11.60
N ALA A 16 -21.82 9.71 -11.17
CA ALA A 16 -21.27 11.01 -10.83
C ALA A 16 -21.27 11.97 -12.04
N PHE A 17 -21.04 11.45 -13.25
CA PHE A 17 -21.12 12.23 -14.48
C PHE A 17 -22.56 12.69 -14.78
N LEU A 18 -23.54 11.78 -14.73
CA LEU A 18 -24.95 12.11 -14.96
C LEU A 18 -25.47 13.14 -13.96
N GLU A 19 -25.12 12.99 -12.67
CA GLU A 19 -25.38 13.99 -11.63
C GLU A 19 -24.78 15.36 -12.02
N SER A 20 -23.53 15.39 -12.49
CA SER A 20 -22.83 16.63 -12.83
C SER A 20 -23.44 17.41 -14.01
N ILE A 21 -24.21 16.74 -14.87
CA ILE A 21 -24.91 17.35 -16.01
C ILE A 21 -26.44 17.43 -15.80
N GLY A 22 -26.92 17.16 -14.58
CA GLY A 22 -28.35 17.25 -14.21
C GLY A 22 -29.24 16.17 -14.84
N GLN A 23 -28.69 15.05 -15.28
CA GLN A 23 -29.40 13.94 -15.93
C GLN A 23 -29.75 12.82 -14.94
N GLU A 24 -30.27 13.19 -13.77
CA GLU A 24 -30.55 12.25 -12.66
C GLU A 24 -31.65 11.23 -13.01
N GLU A 25 -32.60 11.59 -13.89
CA GLU A 25 -33.65 10.69 -14.37
C GLU A 25 -33.08 9.43 -15.04
N LEU A 26 -31.96 9.58 -15.77
CA LEU A 26 -31.28 8.47 -16.43
C LEU A 26 -30.64 7.52 -15.41
N ILE A 27 -30.28 8.00 -14.22
CA ILE A 27 -29.70 7.16 -13.17
C ILE A 27 -30.72 6.11 -12.74
N SER A 28 -31.94 6.55 -12.43
CA SER A 28 -33.02 5.65 -12.02
C SER A 28 -33.52 4.78 -13.18
N THR A 29 -33.64 5.36 -14.38
CA THR A 29 -34.10 4.64 -15.58
C THR A 29 -33.22 3.43 -15.91
N TYR A 30 -31.91 3.55 -15.67
CA TYR A 30 -30.93 2.50 -16.02
C TYR A 30 -30.34 1.76 -14.82
N GLY A 31 -30.84 1.99 -13.60
CA GLY A 31 -30.34 1.31 -12.40
C GLY A 31 -28.87 1.62 -12.09
N LEU A 32 -28.46 2.87 -12.30
CA LEU A 32 -27.08 3.34 -12.14
C LEU A 32 -26.83 3.94 -10.74
N GLU A 33 -27.64 3.61 -9.75
CA GLU A 33 -27.47 4.10 -8.39
C GLU A 33 -26.15 3.60 -7.77
N SER A 34 -25.76 4.25 -6.67
CA SER A 34 -24.66 3.73 -5.84
C SER A 34 -25.06 2.38 -5.26
N PHE A 35 -24.13 1.44 -5.21
CA PHE A 35 -24.38 0.10 -4.71
C PHE A 35 -23.39 -0.28 -3.63
N GLU A 36 -23.80 -1.18 -2.74
CA GLU A 36 -22.94 -1.73 -1.70
C GLU A 36 -22.21 -2.97 -2.23
N THR A 37 -20.92 -3.08 -1.94
CA THR A 37 -20.13 -4.30 -2.22
C THR A 37 -19.14 -4.59 -1.10
N GLN A 38 -18.70 -5.84 -1.01
CA GLN A 38 -17.66 -6.27 -0.10
C GLN A 38 -16.29 -6.01 -0.71
N CYS A 39 -15.49 -5.17 -0.05
CA CYS A 39 -14.13 -4.83 -0.46
C CYS A 39 -13.12 -5.36 0.55
N ILE A 40 -11.92 -5.73 0.08
CA ILE A 40 -10.81 -6.06 0.97
C ILE A 40 -10.48 -4.83 1.83
N ASN A 41 -10.34 -5.05 3.14
CA ASN A 41 -10.02 -3.99 4.08
C ASN A 41 -8.63 -3.39 3.78
N PRO A 42 -8.51 -2.05 3.62
CA PRO A 42 -7.23 -1.42 3.30
C PRO A 42 -6.11 -1.68 4.32
N ARG A 43 -6.42 -1.96 5.59
CA ARG A 43 -5.43 -2.33 6.62
C ARG A 43 -4.66 -3.60 6.26
N LYS A 44 -5.35 -4.61 5.70
CA LYS A 44 -4.69 -5.81 5.16
C LYS A 44 -3.86 -5.49 3.92
N THR A 45 -4.41 -4.67 3.03
CA THR A 45 -3.73 -4.24 1.81
C THR A 45 -2.41 -3.52 2.09
N ILE A 46 -2.35 -2.70 3.15
CA ILE A 46 -1.11 -2.06 3.61
C ILE A 46 -0.07 -3.13 3.94
N CYS A 47 -0.42 -4.12 4.76
CA CYS A 47 0.51 -5.15 5.20
C CYS A 47 1.05 -5.97 4.03
N ASP A 48 0.17 -6.35 3.09
CA ASP A 48 0.55 -7.15 1.91
C ASP A 48 1.45 -6.38 0.95
N LYS A 49 1.22 -5.08 0.80
CA LYS A 49 2.07 -4.20 -0.03
C LYS A 49 3.43 -3.98 0.61
N VAL A 50 3.48 -3.75 1.93
CA VAL A 50 4.76 -3.64 2.67
C VAL A 50 5.55 -4.92 2.49
N SER A 51 4.97 -6.08 2.80
CA SER A 51 5.65 -7.37 2.67
C SER A 51 6.15 -7.63 1.24
N ARG A 52 5.32 -7.35 0.24
CA ARG A 52 5.72 -7.49 -1.17
C ARG A 52 6.88 -6.57 -1.52
N LEU A 53 6.83 -5.28 -1.18
CA LEU A 53 7.90 -4.34 -1.48
C LEU A 53 9.20 -4.72 -0.78
N VAL A 54 9.14 -5.18 0.47
CA VAL A 54 10.30 -5.74 1.18
C VAL A 54 10.89 -6.89 0.38
N LYS A 55 10.07 -7.88 0.04
CA LYS A 55 10.50 -9.03 -0.75
C LYS A 55 11.15 -8.63 -2.07
N LEU A 56 10.56 -7.69 -2.81
CA LEU A 56 11.09 -7.25 -4.11
C LEU A 56 12.41 -6.49 -3.96
N SER A 57 12.51 -5.61 -2.96
CA SER A 57 13.68 -4.75 -2.73
C SER A 57 14.94 -5.52 -2.32
N TYR A 58 14.80 -6.72 -1.75
CA TYR A 58 15.92 -7.59 -1.40
C TYR A 58 16.44 -8.47 -2.55
N ASN A 59 15.89 -8.37 -3.76
CA ASN A 59 16.41 -9.11 -4.91
C ASN A 59 17.51 -8.32 -5.63
N GLU A 60 18.38 -9.03 -6.34
CA GLU A 60 19.43 -8.42 -7.17
C GLU A 60 18.84 -7.53 -8.27
N ASP A 61 17.72 -7.93 -8.87
CA ASP A 61 16.98 -7.14 -9.88
C ASP A 61 15.88 -6.25 -9.25
N ALA A 62 16.17 -5.65 -8.09
CA ALA A 62 15.20 -4.85 -7.33
C ALA A 62 14.60 -3.71 -8.17
N ALA A 63 15.42 -3.02 -8.97
CA ALA A 63 14.98 -1.87 -9.77
C ALA A 63 13.85 -2.23 -10.74
N ALA A 64 14.03 -3.28 -11.56
CA ALA A 64 13.03 -3.72 -12.52
C ALA A 64 11.79 -4.32 -11.83
N LEU A 65 11.98 -5.05 -10.72
CA LEU A 65 10.88 -5.62 -9.95
C LEU A 65 10.00 -4.57 -9.29
N LEU A 66 10.62 -3.54 -8.68
CA LEU A 66 9.93 -2.41 -8.07
C LEU A 66 9.22 -1.57 -9.14
N ALA A 67 9.86 -1.31 -10.28
CA ALA A 67 9.24 -0.61 -11.41
C ALA A 67 7.96 -1.31 -11.89
N LYS A 68 7.96 -2.64 -12.01
CA LYS A 68 6.76 -3.43 -12.34
C LYS A 68 5.65 -3.34 -11.29
N HIS A 69 6.01 -3.06 -10.05
CA HIS A 69 5.10 -2.95 -8.91
C HIS A 69 4.96 -1.52 -8.39
N ILE A 70 5.22 -0.51 -9.23
CA ILE A 70 5.25 0.89 -8.79
C ILE A 70 3.90 1.39 -8.23
N ARG A 71 2.80 0.73 -8.62
CA ARG A 71 1.47 0.95 -8.03
C ARG A 71 1.41 0.66 -6.54
N ASP A 72 2.20 -0.29 -6.04
CA ASP A 72 2.25 -0.59 -4.61
C ASP A 72 2.85 0.56 -3.80
N VAL A 73 3.88 1.23 -4.34
CA VAL A 73 4.45 2.45 -3.74
C VAL A 73 3.43 3.59 -3.75
N TYR A 74 2.74 3.80 -4.87
CA TYR A 74 1.70 4.81 -4.96
C TYR A 74 0.54 4.56 -4.00
N ASP A 75 0.04 3.33 -3.94
CA ASP A 75 -1.07 2.97 -3.06
C ASP A 75 -0.68 3.11 -1.58
N LEU A 76 0.52 2.71 -1.19
CA LEU A 76 1.02 2.94 0.17
C LEU A 76 1.17 4.43 0.48
N SER A 77 1.67 5.23 -0.45
CA SER A 77 1.74 6.69 -0.28
C SER A 77 0.34 7.28 -0.13
N ALA A 78 -0.63 6.88 -0.94
CA ALA A 78 -2.01 7.36 -0.85
C ALA A 78 -2.67 6.96 0.48
N LEU A 79 -2.45 5.73 0.95
CA LEU A 79 -2.95 5.25 2.24
C LEU A 79 -2.25 5.97 3.40
N TYR A 80 -0.94 6.19 3.34
CA TYR A 80 -0.20 6.92 4.36
C TYR A 80 -0.72 8.35 4.58
N HIS A 81 -1.10 9.05 3.50
CA HIS A 81 -1.64 10.41 3.59
C HIS A 81 -3.14 10.48 3.93
N ASN A 82 -3.81 9.34 4.09
CA ASN A 82 -5.18 9.28 4.59
C ASN A 82 -5.15 9.15 6.12
N GLN A 83 -5.80 10.07 6.83
CA GLN A 83 -5.75 10.11 8.30
C GLN A 83 -6.14 8.79 8.97
N GLU A 84 -7.21 8.13 8.52
CA GLU A 84 -7.68 6.86 9.10
C GLU A 84 -6.59 5.78 9.06
N TYR A 85 -5.86 5.70 7.94
CA TYR A 85 -4.82 4.70 7.75
C TYR A 85 -3.47 5.14 8.32
N ASN A 86 -3.22 6.44 8.40
CA ASN A 86 -2.07 6.98 9.13
C ASN A 86 -2.17 6.66 10.62
N ASP A 87 -3.34 6.87 11.23
CA ASP A 87 -3.60 6.52 12.63
C ASP A 87 -3.42 5.01 12.86
N TYR A 88 -3.92 4.20 11.92
CA TYR A 88 -3.72 2.75 11.95
C TYR A 88 -2.23 2.37 11.89
N LEU A 89 -1.46 2.94 10.98
CA LEU A 89 -0.02 2.68 10.86
C LEU A 89 0.77 3.00 12.15
N HIS A 90 0.30 3.96 12.95
CA HIS A 90 0.88 4.31 14.25
C HIS A 90 0.30 3.53 15.43
N SER A 91 -0.65 2.62 15.21
CA SER A 91 -1.28 1.82 16.26
C SER A 91 -0.56 0.50 16.54
N GLU A 92 -0.81 -0.09 17.71
CA GLU A 92 -0.35 -1.47 18.01
C GLU A 92 -1.06 -2.50 17.12
N ASP A 93 -2.30 -2.23 16.68
CA ASP A 93 -3.04 -3.12 15.76
C ASP A 93 -2.25 -3.36 14.46
N PHE A 94 -1.54 -2.35 13.95
CA PHE A 94 -0.67 -2.50 12.78
C PHE A 94 0.53 -3.41 13.08
N LEU A 95 1.16 -3.26 14.25
CA LEU A 95 2.31 -4.09 14.62
C LEU A 95 1.91 -5.57 14.74
N ASP A 96 0.77 -5.84 15.38
CA ASP A 96 0.20 -7.18 15.47
C ASP A 96 -0.18 -7.75 14.10
N ALA A 97 -0.78 -6.92 13.23
CA ALA A 97 -1.13 -7.30 11.87
C ALA A 97 0.11 -7.72 11.07
N MET A 98 1.13 -6.86 11.09
CA MET A 98 2.38 -7.07 10.37
C MET A 98 3.11 -8.31 10.89
N TYR A 99 3.14 -8.53 12.21
CA TYR A 99 3.77 -9.70 12.78
C TYR A 99 3.14 -10.98 12.22
N ARG A 100 1.80 -11.07 12.25
CA ARG A 100 1.07 -12.22 11.68
C ARG A 100 1.34 -12.39 10.20
N VAL A 101 1.34 -11.32 9.42
CA VAL A 101 1.66 -11.36 7.98
C VAL A 101 3.09 -11.88 7.76
N THR A 102 4.07 -11.48 8.57
CA THR A 102 5.43 -12.01 8.44
C THR A 102 5.54 -13.50 8.74
N ILE A 103 4.75 -14.02 9.68
CA ILE A 103 4.64 -15.44 9.99
C ILE A 103 3.98 -16.19 8.83
N GLU A 104 2.83 -15.71 8.34
CA GLU A 104 2.09 -16.31 7.22
C GLU A 104 2.96 -16.36 5.95
N ASP A 105 3.62 -15.25 5.59
CA ASP A 105 4.52 -15.21 4.45
C ASP A 105 5.75 -16.10 4.67
N GLY A 106 6.25 -16.22 5.91
CA GLY A 106 7.38 -17.07 6.27
C GLY A 106 7.18 -18.55 5.97
N LEU A 107 5.93 -19.01 5.83
CA LEU A 107 5.61 -20.37 5.38
C LEU A 107 6.00 -20.63 3.91
N ASN A 108 6.19 -19.57 3.12
CA ASN A 108 6.62 -19.66 1.74
C ASN A 108 8.16 -19.64 1.63
N LYS A 109 8.74 -20.64 0.95
CA LYS A 109 10.19 -20.76 0.75
C LYS A 109 10.84 -19.56 0.04
N ASN A 110 10.08 -18.83 -0.77
CA ASN A 110 10.56 -17.64 -1.49
C ASN A 110 10.28 -16.33 -0.72
N SER A 111 9.92 -16.42 0.56
CA SER A 111 9.69 -15.25 1.39
C SER A 111 10.98 -14.62 1.87
N ARG A 112 10.94 -13.30 2.03
CA ARG A 112 11.98 -12.49 2.68
C ARG A 112 11.49 -11.92 4.01
N SER A 113 10.37 -12.41 4.55
CA SER A 113 9.75 -11.90 5.79
C SER A 113 10.59 -12.13 7.05
N HIS A 114 11.56 -13.06 7.00
CA HIS A 114 12.55 -13.27 8.07
C HIS A 114 13.62 -12.18 8.12
N LEU A 115 13.82 -11.42 7.03
CA LEU A 115 14.71 -10.27 7.02
C LEU A 115 14.07 -9.10 7.77
N SER A 116 14.87 -8.08 8.05
CA SER A 116 14.37 -6.81 8.59
C SER A 116 13.51 -6.11 7.55
N LEU A 117 12.25 -5.80 7.89
CA LEU A 117 11.37 -5.01 7.03
C LEU A 117 11.85 -3.56 7.00
N ALA A 118 12.38 -3.06 8.14
CA ALA A 118 12.93 -1.72 8.23
C ALA A 118 14.18 -1.55 7.34
N ASP A 119 15.07 -2.55 7.28
CA ASP A 119 16.31 -2.48 6.49
C ASP A 119 16.11 -2.73 4.99
N ALA A 120 14.89 -3.01 4.56
CA ALA A 120 14.59 -3.19 3.15
C ALA A 120 14.94 -1.90 2.36
N PRO A 121 15.73 -1.97 1.27
CA PRO A 121 16.24 -0.78 0.59
C PRO A 121 15.17 0.23 0.17
N ILE A 122 13.98 -0.25 -0.21
CA ILE A 122 12.86 0.61 -0.61
C ILE A 122 12.38 1.54 0.52
N PHE A 123 12.56 1.17 1.78
CA PHE A 123 12.21 1.97 2.95
C PHE A 123 13.44 2.69 3.52
N LYS A 124 14.53 1.97 3.78
CA LYS A 124 15.76 2.51 4.38
C LYS A 124 16.43 3.57 3.51
N ASP A 125 16.52 3.30 2.20
CA ASP A 125 17.21 4.13 1.22
C ASP A 125 16.22 4.68 0.18
N ALA A 126 15.01 5.05 0.63
CA ALA A 126 13.88 5.41 -0.22
C ALA A 126 14.22 6.45 -1.30
N GLU A 127 15.03 7.46 -0.96
CA GLU A 127 15.51 8.46 -1.93
C GLU A 127 16.35 7.84 -3.04
N ALA A 128 17.33 7.02 -2.70
CA ALA A 128 18.21 6.38 -3.67
C ALA A 128 17.45 5.40 -4.56
N VAL A 129 16.58 4.57 -3.95
CA VAL A 129 15.79 3.57 -4.69
C VAL A 129 14.77 4.23 -5.62
N MET A 130 14.06 5.26 -5.17
CA MET A 130 13.09 5.97 -6.02
C MET A 130 13.75 6.83 -7.10
N ALA A 131 15.04 7.15 -6.95
CA ALA A 131 15.83 7.85 -7.98
C ALA A 131 16.41 6.90 -9.05
N LEU A 132 16.31 5.58 -8.88
CA LEU A 132 16.73 4.62 -9.91
C LEU A 132 15.97 4.87 -11.22
N PRO A 133 16.62 4.90 -12.39
CA PRO A 133 15.98 5.28 -13.65
C PRO A 133 14.72 4.48 -13.98
N GLU A 134 14.71 3.16 -13.77
CA GLU A 134 13.51 2.34 -14.03
C GLU A 134 12.36 2.69 -13.10
N VAL A 135 12.65 2.89 -11.80
CA VAL A 135 11.64 3.18 -10.77
C VAL A 135 11.07 4.58 -10.95
N ALA A 136 11.93 5.57 -11.17
CA ALA A 136 11.55 6.95 -11.42
C ALA A 136 10.68 7.07 -12.69
N THR A 137 11.08 6.40 -13.77
CA THR A 137 10.31 6.36 -15.03
C THR A 137 8.96 5.69 -14.82
N ALA A 138 8.94 4.55 -14.11
CA ALA A 138 7.70 3.84 -13.81
C ALA A 138 6.72 4.72 -13.02
N TYR A 139 7.20 5.51 -12.05
CA TYR A 139 6.34 6.37 -11.24
C TYR A 139 5.85 7.61 -11.99
N THR A 140 6.76 8.31 -12.67
CA THR A 140 6.46 9.61 -13.28
C THR A 140 5.78 9.51 -14.63
N THR A 141 6.04 8.42 -15.37
CA THR A 141 5.56 8.22 -16.75
C THR A 141 4.52 7.10 -16.83
N ASP A 142 4.87 5.88 -16.41
CA ASP A 142 3.99 4.73 -16.67
C ASP A 142 2.76 4.72 -15.77
N LEU A 143 2.94 4.97 -14.48
CA LEU A 143 1.83 5.08 -13.54
C LEU A 143 0.86 6.21 -13.91
N LYS A 144 1.38 7.35 -14.41
CA LYS A 144 0.57 8.48 -14.88
C LYS A 144 -0.32 8.13 -16.09
N LYS A 145 -0.01 7.07 -16.85
CA LYS A 145 -0.89 6.57 -17.91
C LYS A 145 -2.12 5.83 -17.36
N LEU A 146 -2.04 5.34 -16.12
CA LEU A 146 -3.09 4.55 -15.46
C LEU A 146 -4.03 5.41 -14.60
N THR A 147 -3.67 6.66 -14.32
CA THR A 147 -4.48 7.57 -13.49
C THR A 147 -5.59 8.23 -14.31
N PHE A 148 -6.81 8.23 -13.77
CA PHE A 148 -7.96 8.90 -14.38
C PHE A 148 -7.73 10.40 -14.55
N ASP A 149 -7.26 11.07 -13.49
CA ASP A 149 -6.93 12.49 -13.51
C ASP A 149 -5.42 12.69 -13.36
N LYS A 150 -4.75 12.92 -14.49
CA LYS A 150 -3.28 13.09 -14.57
C LYS A 150 -2.78 14.33 -13.82
N SER A 151 -3.65 15.30 -13.57
CA SER A 151 -3.30 16.53 -12.83
C SER A 151 -3.22 16.29 -11.31
N LYS A 152 -3.92 15.27 -10.82
CA LYS A 152 -3.94 14.87 -9.41
C LYS A 152 -2.86 13.85 -9.04
N MET A 153 -2.05 13.43 -10.00
CA MET A 153 -0.95 12.51 -9.74
C MET A 153 0.05 13.16 -8.75
N PRO A 154 0.25 12.60 -7.55
CA PRO A 154 1.19 13.15 -6.59
C PRO A 154 2.62 13.13 -7.16
N PRO A 155 3.43 14.14 -6.85
CA PRO A 155 4.84 14.14 -7.24
C PRO A 155 5.57 13.00 -6.52
N ILE A 156 6.61 12.45 -7.16
CA ILE A 156 7.42 11.35 -6.60
C ILE A 156 7.97 11.66 -5.21
N GLY A 157 8.23 12.93 -4.90
CA GLY A 157 8.66 13.39 -3.57
C GLY A 157 7.69 13.01 -2.44
N LYS A 158 6.37 13.02 -2.70
CA LYS A 158 5.38 12.57 -1.69
C LYS A 158 5.44 11.06 -1.46
N ALA A 159 5.78 10.28 -2.48
CA ALA A 159 6.00 8.85 -2.30
C ALA A 159 7.27 8.58 -1.49
N VAL A 160 8.35 9.30 -1.80
CA VAL A 160 9.61 9.22 -1.05
C VAL A 160 9.39 9.58 0.42
N GLU A 161 8.68 10.67 0.71
CA GLU A 161 8.33 11.08 2.07
C GLU A 161 7.55 9.98 2.81
N ALA A 162 6.50 9.43 2.18
CA ALA A 162 5.73 8.35 2.78
C ALA A 162 6.59 7.11 3.06
N LEU A 163 7.49 6.72 2.14
CA LEU A 163 8.39 5.57 2.34
C LEU A 163 9.37 5.81 3.50
N LYS A 164 9.89 7.03 3.64
CA LYS A 164 10.75 7.41 4.78
C LYS A 164 10.00 7.33 6.11
N ASN A 165 8.78 7.85 6.17
CA ASN A 165 7.99 7.77 7.40
C ASN A 165 7.56 6.33 7.71
N LEU A 166 7.27 5.53 6.68
CA LEU A 166 7.04 4.09 6.85
C LEU A 166 8.30 3.37 7.39
N HIS A 167 9.51 3.79 7.01
CA HIS A 167 10.73 3.23 7.59
C HIS A 167 10.76 3.43 9.12
N GLU A 168 10.40 4.60 9.64
CA GLU A 168 10.33 4.85 11.09
C GLU A 168 9.31 3.94 11.79
N ILE A 169 8.13 3.78 11.19
CA ILE A 169 7.10 2.85 11.67
C ILE A 169 7.62 1.40 11.67
N LEU A 170 8.36 1.01 10.63
CA LEU A 170 8.94 -0.33 10.53
C LEU A 170 10.07 -0.55 11.53
N VAL A 171 10.86 0.46 11.88
CA VAL A 171 11.85 0.37 12.97
C VAL A 171 11.16 0.04 14.30
N ARG A 172 10.01 0.67 14.59
CA ARG A 172 9.19 0.31 15.75
C ARG A 172 8.66 -1.12 15.66
N PHE A 173 8.22 -1.55 14.47
CA PHE A 173 7.82 -2.93 14.25
C PHE A 173 8.95 -3.94 14.50
N GLU A 174 10.20 -3.64 14.16
CA GLU A 174 11.32 -4.53 14.44
C GLU A 174 11.52 -4.74 15.95
N ALA A 175 11.46 -3.67 16.74
CA ALA A 175 11.52 -3.77 18.20
C ALA A 175 10.35 -4.61 18.76
N TYR A 176 9.15 -4.42 18.22
CA TYR A 176 7.96 -5.20 18.56
C TYR A 176 8.14 -6.69 18.25
N ARG A 177 8.63 -7.00 17.04
CA ARG A 177 8.87 -8.37 16.55
C ARG A 177 9.87 -9.10 17.44
N THR A 178 10.99 -8.47 17.80
CA THR A 178 11.98 -9.08 18.71
C THR A 178 11.40 -9.37 20.08
N LYS A 179 10.60 -8.45 20.64
CA LYS A 179 9.94 -8.66 21.93
C LYS A 179 8.98 -9.85 21.89
N LYS A 180 8.13 -9.95 20.86
CA LYS A 180 7.20 -11.06 20.66
C LYS A 180 7.91 -12.41 20.52
N GLN A 181 8.98 -12.47 19.75
CA GLN A 181 9.76 -13.70 19.58
C GLN A 181 10.41 -14.18 20.89
N ASN A 182 10.85 -13.25 21.75
CA ASN A 182 11.40 -13.59 23.06
C ASN A 182 10.33 -14.05 24.06
N GLU A 183 9.09 -13.54 23.96
CA GLU A 183 7.96 -13.97 24.78
C GLU A 183 7.40 -15.34 24.36
N GLU A 184 7.58 -15.72 23.09
CA GLU A 184 7.11 -16.98 22.50
C GLU A 184 8.17 -18.11 22.56
N GLN A 185 9.39 -17.82 23.04
CA GLN A 185 10.42 -18.82 23.31
C GLN A 185 10.26 -19.41 24.74
N PRO A 186 10.22 -20.75 24.89
CA PRO A 186 10.01 -21.42 26.18
C PRO A 186 11.19 -21.28 27.15
#